data_AF-A0A352YZL1-F1
#
_entry.id   AF-A0A352YZL1-F1
#
_cell.length_a   1.000
_cell.length_b   1.000
_cell.length_c   1.000
_cell.angle_alpha   90.00
_cell.angle_beta   90.00
_cell.angle_gamma   90.00
#
_symmetry.space_group_name_H-M   'P 1'
#
loop_
_entity.id
_entity.type
_entity.pdbx_description
1 polymer ?
#
loop_
_entity_poly.entity_id
_entity_poly.type
_entity_poly.pdbx_seq_one_letter_code
_entity_poly.pdbx_strand_id
1 'polypeptide(L)'
;MQQILPLFPKDLKMVNYQVGFKQIDNFVHYLVNGMPVYCYAVDDKNGYRYVLATLVNNKFCSIKELSEALGVNKKNVERYAKDLREKGMSHFFNRKETRGQCHKFTAEKIKEAQR
;
A
#
# COMPACT_ATOMS: atom_id res chain seq x y z
N MET A 1 -9.83 -9.59 9.63
CA MET A 1 -9.14 -9.70 8.32
C MET A 1 -7.67 -9.95 8.58
N GLN A 2 -7.19 -11.15 8.27
CA GLN A 2 -5.77 -11.51 8.32
C GLN A 2 -5.01 -10.68 7.27
N GLN A 3 -3.92 -10.02 7.67
CA GLN A 3 -3.06 -9.31 6.72
C GLN A 3 -2.19 -10.34 6.02
N ILE A 4 -2.45 -10.58 4.74
CA ILE A 4 -1.50 -11.28 3.87
C ILE A 4 -0.30 -10.34 3.71
N LEU A 5 0.86 -10.76 4.20
CA LEU A 5 2.12 -10.06 3.99
C LEU A 5 2.53 -10.32 2.53
N PRO A 6 2.71 -9.28 1.70
CA PRO A 6 3.20 -9.49 0.34
C PRO A 6 4.61 -10.08 0.41
N LEU A 7 4.80 -11.24 -0.20
CA LEU A 7 6.10 -11.90 -0.30
C LEU A 7 6.83 -11.31 -1.51
N PHE A 8 8.00 -10.70 -1.27
CA PHE A 8 8.81 -10.10 -2.32
C PHE A 8 9.92 -11.07 -2.74
N PRO A 9 10.02 -11.39 -4.04
CA PRO A 9 11.07 -12.26 -4.54
C PRO A 9 12.42 -11.53 -4.55
N LYS A 10 13.49 -12.29 -4.29
CA LYS A 10 14.87 -11.81 -4.49
C LYS A 10 15.18 -11.62 -5.98
N ASP A 11 14.60 -12.48 -6.81
CA ASP A 11 14.69 -12.38 -8.27
C ASP A 11 13.67 -11.37 -8.83
N LEU A 12 13.91 -10.91 -10.06
CA LEU A 12 13.00 -10.02 -10.76
C LEU A 12 11.68 -10.73 -11.07
N LYS A 13 10.59 -10.26 -10.45
CA LYS A 13 9.24 -10.69 -10.80
C LYS A 13 8.54 -9.61 -11.59
N MET A 14 8.06 -9.99 -12.77
CA MET A 14 7.31 -9.09 -13.64
C MET A 14 5.85 -9.00 -13.18
N VAL A 15 5.34 -7.79 -13.13
CA VAL A 15 3.90 -7.49 -12.99
C VAL A 15 3.24 -7.54 -14.36
N ASN A 16 3.88 -6.92 -15.35
CA ASN A 16 3.54 -6.95 -16.76
C ASN A 16 4.82 -6.75 -17.59
N TYR A 17 4.71 -6.41 -18.88
CA TYR A 17 5.89 -6.22 -19.74
C TYR A 17 6.72 -4.97 -19.42
N GLN A 18 6.17 -4.00 -18.67
CA GLN A 18 6.81 -2.73 -18.34
C GLN A 18 7.32 -2.70 -16.90
N VAL A 19 6.55 -3.25 -15.97
CA VAL A 19 6.78 -3.14 -14.54
C VAL A 19 7.28 -4.47 -14.00
N GLY A 20 8.43 -4.43 -13.35
CA GLY A 20 8.95 -5.52 -12.53
C GLY A 20 9.26 -5.04 -11.13
N PHE A 21 9.34 -5.96 -10.18
CA PHE A 21 9.83 -5.67 -8.84
C PHE A 21 10.76 -6.76 -8.34
N LYS A 22 11.71 -6.36 -7.50
CA LYS A 22 12.58 -7.28 -6.78
C LYS A 22 12.99 -6.67 -5.45
N GLN A 23 13.29 -7.53 -4.49
CA GLN A 23 13.95 -7.11 -3.26
C GLN A 23 15.47 -7.08 -3.48
N ILE A 24 16.08 -5.93 -3.16
CA ILE A 24 17.53 -5.77 -3.09
C ILE A 24 17.82 -5.35 -1.65
N ASP A 25 18.60 -6.15 -0.93
CA ASP A 25 18.85 -5.97 0.49
C ASP A 25 17.55 -5.85 1.31
N ASN A 26 17.36 -4.73 2.01
CA ASN A 26 16.17 -4.42 2.81
C ASN A 26 15.16 -3.49 2.10
N PHE A 27 15.30 -3.30 0.79
CA PHE A 27 14.43 -2.45 0.00
C PHE A 27 13.76 -3.22 -1.14
N VAL A 28 12.48 -2.93 -1.38
CA VAL A 28 11.76 -3.41 -2.54
C VAL A 28 11.87 -2.35 -3.63
N HIS A 29 12.45 -2.72 -4.77
CA HIS A 29 12.60 -1.85 -5.92
C HIS A 29 11.56 -2.20 -6.98
N TYR A 30 10.88 -1.18 -7.50
CA TYR A 30 10.02 -1.28 -8.68
C TYR A 30 10.75 -0.68 -9.87
N LEU A 31 10.89 -1.48 -10.90
CA LEU A 31 11.51 -1.14 -12.15
C LEU A 31 10.42 -0.90 -13.20
N VAL A 32 10.46 0.26 -13.85
CA VAL A 32 9.61 0.59 -15.00
C VAL A 32 10.51 0.66 -16.22
N ASN A 33 10.25 -0.17 -17.23
CA ASN A 33 11.07 -0.33 -18.43
C ASN A 33 12.55 -0.53 -18.10
N GLY A 34 12.85 -1.32 -17.07
CA GLY A 34 14.21 -1.64 -16.63
C GLY A 34 14.89 -0.58 -15.75
N MET A 35 14.28 0.58 -15.53
CA MET A 35 14.82 1.62 -14.65
C MET A 35 14.19 1.57 -13.26
N PRO A 36 14.96 1.63 -12.16
CA PRO A 36 14.41 1.71 -10.82
C PRO A 36 13.76 3.07 -10.59
N VAL A 37 12.43 3.10 -10.45
CA VAL A 37 11.66 4.35 -10.29
C VAL A 37 11.19 4.55 -8.85
N TYR A 38 10.81 3.46 -8.18
CA TYR A 38 10.30 3.52 -6.81
C TYR A 38 11.00 2.51 -5.92
N CYS A 39 11.22 2.88 -4.66
CA CYS A 39 11.69 1.97 -3.62
C CYS A 39 11.05 2.30 -2.27
N TYR A 40 10.97 1.29 -1.41
CA TYR A 40 10.61 1.44 0.00
C TYR A 40 11.26 0.33 0.81
N ALA A 41 11.49 0.57 2.10
CA ALA A 41 12.02 -0.44 3.02
C ALA A 41 10.98 -1.55 3.24
N VAL A 42 11.38 -2.82 3.37
CA VAL A 42 10.43 -3.96 3.45
C VAL A 42 9.34 -3.78 4.53
N ASP A 43 9.67 -3.12 5.64
CA ASP A 43 8.75 -2.87 6.76
C ASP A 43 7.90 -1.60 6.60
N ASP A 44 8.21 -0.74 5.62
CA ASP A 44 7.47 0.49 5.35
C ASP A 44 6.16 0.23 4.61
N LYS A 45 5.12 0.00 5.39
CA LYS A 45 3.75 -0.20 4.90
C LYS A 45 3.19 1.03 4.20
N ASN A 46 3.62 2.24 4.55
CA ASN A 46 3.09 3.47 3.96
C ASN A 46 3.74 3.75 2.61
N GLY A 47 5.06 3.59 2.52
CA GLY A 47 5.79 3.57 1.25
C GLY A 47 5.24 2.53 0.30
N TYR A 48 5.00 1.30 0.76
CA TYR A 48 4.34 0.26 -0.04
C TYR A 48 3.00 0.72 -0.64
N ARG A 49 2.10 1.26 0.19
CA ARG A 49 0.79 1.73 -0.25
C ARG A 49 0.89 2.86 -1.26
N TYR A 50 1.80 3.80 -1.01
CA TYR A 50 2.04 4.94 -1.88
C TYR A 50 2.56 4.50 -3.25
N VAL A 51 3.58 3.62 -3.28
CA VAL A 51 4.15 3.12 -4.53
C VAL A 51 3.11 2.41 -5.39
N LEU A 52 2.29 1.54 -4.78
CA LEU A 52 1.20 0.89 -5.52
C LEU A 52 0.18 1.88 -6.09
N ALA A 53 -0.21 2.89 -5.30
CA ALA A 53 -1.15 3.91 -5.76
C ALA A 53 -0.57 4.69 -6.94
N THR A 54 0.70 5.06 -6.87
CA THR A 54 1.41 5.82 -7.91
C THR A 54 1.53 5.01 -9.20
N LEU A 55 1.92 3.73 -9.13
CA LEU A 55 2.03 2.86 -10.30
C LEU A 55 0.70 2.74 -11.07
N VAL A 56 -0.42 2.60 -10.35
CA VAL A 56 -1.76 2.53 -10.95
C VAL A 56 -2.20 3.87 -11.53
N ASN A 57 -1.99 4.97 -10.79
CA ASN A 57 -2.43 6.29 -11.24
C ASN A 57 -1.64 6.78 -12.46
N ASN A 58 -0.34 6.47 -12.52
CA ASN A 58 0.52 6.76 -13.67
C ASN A 58 0.34 5.78 -14.84
N LYS A 59 -0.59 4.82 -14.73
CA LYS A 59 -0.94 3.86 -15.79
C LYS A 59 0.19 2.92 -16.22
N PHE A 60 1.21 2.72 -15.39
CA PHE A 60 2.26 1.73 -15.66
C PHE A 60 1.75 0.28 -15.55
N CYS A 61 0.71 0.06 -14.74
CA CYS A 61 0.06 -1.23 -14.58
C CYS A 61 -1.38 -1.07 -14.10
N SER A 62 -2.20 -2.07 -14.37
CA SER A 62 -3.57 -2.15 -13.87
C SER A 62 -3.63 -2.67 -12.43
N ILE A 63 -4.75 -2.39 -11.77
CA ILE A 63 -5.06 -2.92 -10.42
C ILE A 63 -5.04 -4.45 -10.42
N LYS A 64 -5.52 -5.07 -11.51
CA LYS A 64 -5.57 -6.52 -11.67
C LYS A 64 -4.17 -7.13 -11.69
N GLU A 65 -3.31 -6.61 -12.56
CA GLU A 65 -1.94 -7.12 -12.72
C GLU A 65 -1.14 -7.01 -11.41
N LEU A 66 -1.19 -5.85 -10.74
CA LEU A 66 -0.51 -5.68 -9.45
C LEU A 66 -1.03 -6.63 -8.37
N SER A 67 -2.35 -6.77 -8.28
CA SER A 67 -2.99 -7.66 -7.31
C SER A 67 -2.57 -9.11 -7.50
N GLU A 68 -2.53 -9.58 -8.74
CA GLU A 68 -2.14 -10.95 -9.11
C GLU A 68 -0.63 -11.17 -8.88
N ALA A 69 0.21 -10.20 -9.25
CA ALA A 69 1.65 -10.29 -9.06
C ALA A 69 2.07 -10.29 -7.59
N LEU A 70 1.40 -9.52 -6.73
CA LEU A 70 1.73 -9.38 -5.31
C LEU A 70 0.93 -10.31 -4.38
N GLY A 71 -0.09 -11.01 -4.91
CA GLY A 71 -0.97 -11.87 -4.11
C GLY A 71 -1.83 -11.09 -3.12
N VAL A 72 -2.16 -9.83 -3.41
CA VAL A 72 -2.94 -8.95 -2.54
C VAL A 72 -4.33 -8.70 -3.09
N ASN A 73 -5.30 -8.44 -2.22
CA ASN A 73 -6.68 -8.19 -2.66
C ASN A 73 -6.79 -6.92 -3.53
N LYS A 74 -7.43 -7.03 -4.71
CA LYS A 74 -7.72 -5.94 -5.66
C LYS A 74 -8.29 -4.69 -4.98
N LYS A 75 -9.21 -4.87 -4.02
CA LYS A 75 -9.85 -3.77 -3.28
C LYS A 75 -8.86 -2.93 -2.47
N ASN A 76 -7.75 -3.51 -2.01
CA ASN A 76 -6.72 -2.75 -1.29
C ASN A 76 -6.00 -1.79 -2.24
N VAL A 77 -5.58 -2.29 -3.40
CA VAL A 77 -4.88 -1.52 -4.42
C VAL A 77 -5.78 -0.41 -4.96
N GLU A 78 -7.05 -0.72 -5.23
CA GLU A 78 -8.05 0.26 -5.65
C GLU A 78 -8.22 1.39 -4.62
N ARG A 79 -8.33 1.04 -3.33
CA ARG A 79 -8.43 2.03 -2.25
C ARG A 79 -7.19 2.93 -2.20
N TYR A 80 -5.99 2.39 -2.36
CA TYR A 80 -4.77 3.19 -2.35
C TYR A 80 -4.72 4.15 -3.55
N ALA A 81 -5.07 3.67 -4.75
CA ALA A 81 -5.13 4.52 -5.94
C ALA A 81 -6.15 5.66 -5.77
N LYS A 82 -7.31 5.37 -5.17
CA LYS A 82 -8.33 6.37 -4.83
C LYS A 82 -7.81 7.38 -3.79
N ASP A 83 -7.21 6.91 -2.70
CA ASP A 83 -6.65 7.76 -1.65
C ASP A 83 -5.63 8.76 -2.23
N LEU A 84 -4.77 8.32 -3.16
CA LEU A 84 -3.81 9.20 -3.82
C LEU A 84 -4.49 10.27 -4.69
N ARG A 85 -5.55 9.92 -5.43
CA ARG A 85 -6.28 10.88 -6.28
C ARG A 85 -7.02 11.94 -5.46
N GLU A 86 -7.65 11.53 -4.36
CA GLU A 86 -8.54 12.40 -3.58
C GLU A 86 -7.80 13.21 -2.51
N LYS A 87 -6.77 12.63 -1.89
CA LYS A 87 -6.12 13.19 -0.69
C LYS A 87 -4.64 13.51 -0.91
N GLY A 88 -4.09 13.14 -2.06
CA GLY A 88 -2.70 13.37 -2.41
C GLY A 88 -1.70 12.49 -1.65
N MET A 89 -0.42 12.75 -1.90
CA MET A 89 0.69 11.97 -1.35
C MET A 89 0.80 12.07 0.18
N SER A 90 0.55 13.24 0.74
CA SER A 90 0.66 13.49 2.20
C SER A 90 -0.23 12.57 3.02
N HIS A 91 -1.34 12.09 2.45
CA HIS A 91 -2.24 11.15 3.10
C HIS A 91 -1.56 9.85 3.54
N PHE A 92 -0.57 9.36 2.78
CA PHE A 92 0.09 8.09 3.09
C PHE A 92 1.05 8.21 4.28
N PHE A 93 1.65 9.38 4.46
CA PHE A 93 2.69 9.59 5.47
C PHE A 93 2.16 10.21 6.77
N ASN A 94 1.05 10.96 6.70
CA ASN A 94 0.47 11.66 7.85
C ASN A 94 -0.81 11.00 8.38
N ARG A 95 -1.15 9.78 7.93
CA ARG A 95 -2.37 9.10 8.39
C ARG A 95 -2.22 8.66 9.85
N LYS A 96 -3.14 9.13 10.70
CA LYS A 96 -3.32 8.56 12.05
C LYS A 96 -3.78 7.10 11.92
N GLU A 97 -3.04 6.18 12.53
CA GLU A 97 -3.43 4.77 12.60
C GLU A 97 -4.60 4.63 13.58
N THR A 98 -5.76 4.23 13.05
CA THR A 98 -6.99 4.06 13.82
C THR A 98 -7.35 2.59 14.01
N ARG A 99 -6.59 1.66 13.42
CA ARG A 99 -6.80 0.22 13.65
C ARG A 99 -6.48 -0.16 15.09
N GLY A 100 -7.34 -1.00 15.67
CA GLY A 100 -7.20 -1.45 17.05
C GLY A 100 -7.70 -0.42 18.08
N GLN A 101 -8.16 0.75 17.65
CA GLN A 101 -8.88 1.65 18.54
C GLN A 101 -10.28 1.09 18.76
N CYS A 102 -10.48 0.54 19.96
CA CYS A 102 -11.80 0.19 20.46
C CYS A 102 -12.33 1.40 21.25
N HIS A 103 -13.51 1.89 20.90
CA HIS A 103 -14.22 2.85 21.74
C HIS A 103 -14.67 2.12 23.02
N LYS A 104 -13.81 2.08 24.03
CA LYS A 104 -14.21 1.63 25.36
C LYS A 104 -15.11 2.71 25.96
N PHE A 105 -16.21 2.31 26.59
CA PHE A 105 -17.00 3.18 27.44
C PHE A 105 -16.17 3.58 28.66
N THR A 106 -15.36 4.62 28.51
CA THR A 106 -14.73 5.29 29.65
C THR A 106 -15.82 5.96 30.48
N ALA A 107 -15.57 6.19 31.77
CA ALA A 107 -16.53 6.86 32.65
C ALA A 107 -16.98 8.23 32.09
N GLU A 108 -16.08 8.92 31.37
CA GLU A 108 -16.37 10.15 30.64
C GLU A 108 -17.35 9.95 29.48
N LYS A 109 -17.13 8.91 28.65
CA LYS A 109 -18.01 8.58 27.52
C LYS A 109 -19.40 8.09 27.94
N ILE A 110 -19.51 7.43 29.10
CA ILE A 110 -20.80 7.04 29.68
C ILE A 110 -21.62 8.27 30.08
N LYS A 111 -21.00 9.25 30.74
CA LYS A 111 -21.66 10.51 31.13
C LYS A 111 -22.11 11.32 29.93
N GLU A 112 -21.31 11.35 28.86
CA GLU A 112 -21.66 12.02 27.60
C GLU A 112 -22.87 11.35 26.91
N ALA A 113 -22.98 10.02 26.95
CA ALA A 113 -24.07 9.28 26.33
C ALA A 113 -25.39 9.31 27.12
N GLN A 114 -25.36 9.66 28.41
CA GLN A 114 -26.53 9.78 29.29
C GLN A 114 -27.15 11.18 29.30
N ARG A 115 -26.60 12.12 28.52
CA ARG A 115 -27.06 13.50 28.41
C ARG A 115 -27.94 13.68 27.18
#